data_AF-A0A0S7YX62-F1
#
_entry.id   AF-A0A0S7YX62-F1
#
_cell.length_a   1.000
_cell.length_b   1.000
_cell.length_c   1.000
_cell.angle_alpha   90.00
_cell.angle_beta   90.00
_cell.angle_gamma   90.00
#
_symmetry.space_group_name_H-M   'P 1'
#
loop_
_entity.id
_entity.type
_entity.pdbx_description
1 polymer ?
#
loop_
_entity_poly.entity_id
_entity_poly.type
_entity_poly.pdbx_seq_one_letter_code
_entity_poly.pdbx_strand_id
1 'polypeptide(L)'
;QRLIGDEHPAFVPTHLLEPVGAVEIVLAAGGIPIWAHPPGHLIDPLLPALKAAGLRGLEVYRPRHKRAEVLRLESICRTAGLLMTGGSDWHNPDGGTSLGDFWVSADEVERFLEVGGM
;
A
#
# COMPACT_ATOMS: atom_id res chain seq x y z
N GLN A 1 11.50 -9.81 -21.07
CA GLN A 1 12.07 -8.50 -20.68
C GLN A 1 13.44 -8.75 -20.07
N ARG A 2 14.48 -8.01 -20.44
CA ARG A 2 15.88 -8.37 -20.10
C ARG A 2 16.83 -7.16 -19.98
N LEU A 3 16.30 -6.00 -19.58
CA LEU A 3 17.08 -4.75 -19.47
C LEU A 3 16.90 -4.06 -18.11
N ILE A 4 15.67 -3.96 -17.62
CA ILE A 4 15.32 -3.25 -16.38
C ILE A 4 15.03 -4.28 -15.27
N GLY A 5 15.51 -4.02 -14.05
CA GLY A 5 15.40 -4.85 -12.85
C GLY A 5 16.77 -5.11 -12.22
N ASP A 6 16.82 -5.39 -10.91
CA ASP A 6 18.04 -5.38 -10.10
C ASP A 6 19.22 -6.18 -10.67
N GLU A 7 18.92 -7.28 -11.37
CA GLU A 7 19.91 -8.20 -11.97
C GLU A 7 20.11 -7.99 -13.49
N HIS A 8 19.65 -6.86 -14.04
CA HIS A 8 19.66 -6.59 -15.48
C HIS A 8 20.62 -5.48 -15.92
N PRO A 9 21.08 -5.49 -17.20
CA PRO A 9 22.18 -4.64 -17.66
C PRO A 9 21.96 -3.13 -17.56
N ALA A 10 20.71 -2.67 -17.48
CA ALA A 10 20.37 -1.25 -17.37
C ALA A 10 19.93 -0.85 -15.94
N PHE A 11 20.18 -1.69 -14.93
CA PHE A 11 19.94 -1.32 -13.54
C PHE A 11 20.93 -0.27 -13.08
N VAL A 12 20.41 0.82 -12.54
CA VAL A 12 21.18 1.82 -11.81
C VAL A 12 20.54 1.93 -10.42
N PRO A 13 21.29 1.65 -9.33
CA PRO A 13 20.75 1.74 -7.98
C PRO A 13 20.18 3.12 -7.71
N THR A 14 18.98 3.16 -7.12
CA THR A 14 18.39 4.40 -6.64
C THR A 14 18.53 4.44 -5.12
N HIS A 15 19.04 5.55 -4.60
CA HIS A 15 19.05 5.78 -3.15
C HIS A 15 17.65 6.19 -2.71
N LEU A 16 16.86 5.20 -2.30
CA LEU A 16 15.54 5.43 -1.74
C LEU A 16 15.63 5.80 -0.27
N LEU A 17 14.63 6.54 0.20
CA LEU A 17 14.46 6.83 1.62
C LEU A 17 14.04 5.55 2.35
N GLU A 18 14.54 5.38 3.58
CA GLU A 18 14.08 4.31 4.45
C GLU A 18 12.57 4.42 4.72
N PRO A 19 11.82 3.31 4.76
CA PRO A 19 10.36 3.33 4.92
C PRO A 19 9.86 4.12 6.13
N VAL A 20 10.60 4.10 7.25
CA VAL A 20 10.29 4.92 8.44
C VAL A 20 10.35 6.41 8.12
N GLY A 21 11.40 6.85 7.43
CA GLY A 21 11.52 8.26 7.02
C GLY A 21 10.41 8.68 6.06
N ALA A 22 9.96 7.78 5.18
CA ALA A 22 8.83 8.06 4.29
C ALA A 22 7.53 8.32 5.07
N VAL A 23 7.27 7.52 6.12
CA VAL A 23 6.13 7.72 7.02
C VAL A 23 6.21 9.09 7.71
N GLU A 24 7.38 9.42 8.27
CA GLU A 24 7.60 10.69 8.98
C GLU A 24 7.40 11.91 8.07
N ILE A 25 7.88 11.86 6.82
CA ILE A 25 7.69 12.95 5.85
C ILE A 25 6.21 13.17 5.52
N VAL A 26 5.45 12.09 5.27
CA VAL A 26 4.01 12.21 4.97
C VAL A 26 3.27 12.83 6.16
N LEU A 27 3.59 12.42 7.39
CA LEU A 27 3.00 13.00 8.60
C LEU A 27 3.40 14.46 8.79
N ALA A 28 4.65 14.83 8.56
CA ALA A 28 5.12 16.20 8.65
C ALA A 28 4.41 17.14 7.65
N ALA A 29 3.98 16.59 6.50
CA ALA A 29 3.17 17.30 5.53
C ALA A 29 1.66 17.33 5.87
N GLY A 30 1.24 16.76 7.00
CA GLY A 30 -0.17 16.66 7.41
C GLY A 30 -0.95 15.55 6.69
N GLY A 31 -0.26 14.64 6.00
CA GLY A 31 -0.85 13.54 5.26
C GLY A 31 -1.14 12.30 6.12
N ILE A 32 -1.74 11.29 5.49
CA ILE A 32 -2.05 10.00 6.08
C ILE A 32 -1.14 8.95 5.44
N PRO A 33 -0.07 8.47 6.11
CA PRO A 33 0.82 7.47 5.54
C PRO A 33 0.13 6.10 5.43
N ILE A 34 0.04 5.59 4.21
CA ILE A 34 -0.52 4.28 3.86
C ILE A 34 0.56 3.46 3.15
N TRP A 35 0.76 2.21 3.57
CA TRP A 35 1.69 1.31 2.88
C TRP A 35 0.98 0.67 1.68
N ALA A 36 1.34 1.12 0.48
CA ALA A 36 0.86 0.57 -0.78
C ALA A 36 1.36 -0.85 -1.03
N HIS A 37 0.47 -1.71 -1.55
CA HIS A 37 0.66 -3.09 -1.98
C HIS A 37 1.78 -3.82 -1.22
N PRO A 38 1.67 -3.96 0.12
CA PRO A 38 2.77 -4.42 0.95
C PRO A 38 3.12 -5.86 0.61
N PRO A 39 4.40 -6.19 0.31
CA PRO A 39 4.78 -7.57 0.05
C PRO A 39 4.52 -8.42 1.28
N GLY A 40 3.75 -9.49 1.13
CA GLY A 40 3.28 -10.29 2.27
C GLY A 40 4.37 -10.76 3.25
N HIS A 41 5.58 -11.02 2.75
CA HIS A 41 6.74 -11.45 3.54
C HIS A 41 7.43 -10.31 4.32
N LEU A 42 7.20 -9.04 3.95
CA LEU A 42 7.78 -7.87 4.63
C LEU A 42 6.85 -7.28 5.70
N ILE A 43 5.57 -7.65 5.70
CA ILE A 43 4.60 -7.09 6.65
C ILE A 43 5.04 -7.35 8.08
N ASP A 44 5.20 -8.60 8.48
CA ASP A 44 5.51 -8.94 9.87
C ASP A 44 6.84 -8.33 10.36
N PRO A 45 7.95 -8.34 9.59
CA PRO A 45 9.20 -7.73 10.05
C PRO A 45 9.21 -6.19 10.04
N LEU A 46 8.50 -5.52 9.12
CA LEU A 46 8.57 -4.05 9.00
C LEU A 46 7.44 -3.32 9.73
N LEU A 47 6.27 -3.94 9.85
CA LEU A 47 5.08 -3.27 10.40
C LEU A 47 5.30 -2.71 11.81
N PRO A 48 6.00 -3.38 12.76
CA PRO A 48 6.23 -2.81 14.08
C PRO A 48 6.97 -1.46 14.04
N ALA A 49 8.02 -1.36 13.22
CA ALA A 49 8.81 -0.15 13.07
C ALA A 49 8.00 0.96 12.38
N LEU A 50 7.28 0.61 11.31
CA LEU A 50 6.43 1.57 10.58
C LEU A 50 5.30 2.11 11.45
N LYS A 51 4.67 1.25 12.27
CA LYS A 51 3.65 1.67 13.23
C LYS A 51 4.23 2.60 14.28
N ALA A 52 5.41 2.29 14.82
CA ALA A 52 6.07 3.15 15.79
C ALA A 52 6.38 4.55 15.20
N ALA A 53 6.70 4.61 13.90
CA ALA A 53 6.89 5.85 13.15
C ALA A 53 5.59 6.60 12.82
N GLY A 54 4.41 5.99 13.04
CA GLY A 54 3.11 6.61 12.84
C GLY A 54 2.36 6.20 11.57
N LEU A 55 2.71 5.06 10.96
CA LEU A 55 1.94 4.48 9.84
C LEU A 55 0.45 4.37 10.20
N ARG A 56 -0.42 4.79 9.28
CA ARG A 56 -1.87 4.90 9.53
C ARG A 56 -2.69 3.83 8.85
N GLY A 57 -2.19 3.19 7.80
CA GLY A 57 -2.96 2.18 7.07
C GLY A 57 -2.16 1.32 6.11
N LEU A 58 -2.84 0.32 5.55
CA LEU A 58 -2.34 -0.56 4.49
C LEU A 58 -3.26 -0.48 3.27
N GLU A 59 -2.71 -0.69 2.08
CA GLU A 59 -3.51 -1.05 0.92
C GLU A 59 -3.90 -2.53 1.03
N VAL A 60 -5.19 -2.77 1.23
CA VAL A 60 -5.77 -4.10 1.45
C VAL A 60 -6.35 -4.64 0.14
N TYR A 61 -7.06 -3.77 -0.56
CA TYR A 61 -7.88 -4.10 -1.72
C TYR A 61 -7.18 -3.65 -3.00
N ARG A 62 -6.73 -4.60 -3.82
CA ARG A 62 -6.10 -4.31 -5.11
C ARG A 62 -6.34 -5.42 -6.13
N PRO A 63 -6.18 -5.14 -7.44
CA PRO A 63 -6.27 -6.17 -8.46
C PRO A 63 -5.32 -7.34 -8.17
N ARG A 64 -5.79 -8.55 -8.50
CA ARG A 64 -4.99 -9.80 -8.45
C ARG A 64 -4.54 -10.22 -7.05
N HIS A 65 -4.96 -9.56 -5.97
CA HIS A 65 -4.80 -10.13 -4.62
C HIS A 65 -5.60 -11.42 -4.47
N LYS A 66 -4.93 -12.45 -3.94
CA LYS A 66 -5.63 -13.67 -3.55
C LYS A 66 -6.50 -13.35 -2.34
N ARG A 67 -7.70 -13.93 -2.28
CA ARG A 67 -8.63 -13.73 -1.15
C ARG A 67 -7.97 -13.96 0.22
N ALA A 68 -7.04 -14.90 0.32
CA ALA A 68 -6.29 -15.18 1.56
C ALA A 68 -5.40 -14.00 2.00
N GLU A 69 -4.81 -13.27 1.05
CA GLU A 69 -3.96 -12.11 1.33
C GLU A 69 -4.80 -10.92 1.81
N VAL A 70 -5.94 -10.67 1.15
CA VAL A 70 -6.92 -9.67 1.60
C VAL A 70 -7.36 -9.95 3.03
N LEU A 71 -7.81 -11.17 3.33
CA LEU A 71 -8.26 -11.55 4.67
C LEU A 71 -7.16 -11.40 5.74
N ARG A 72 -5.91 -11.71 5.38
CA ARG A 72 -4.76 -11.48 6.28
C ARG A 72 -4.56 -10.00 6.55
N LEU A 73 -4.54 -9.17 5.51
CA LEU A 73 -4.33 -7.72 5.62
C LEU A 73 -5.45 -7.03 6.41
N GLU A 74 -6.70 -7.41 6.16
CA GLU A 74 -7.83 -6.92 6.95
C GLU A 74 -7.69 -7.29 8.43
N SER A 75 -7.32 -8.54 8.73
CA SER A 75 -7.11 -9.01 10.11
C SER A 75 -6.01 -8.22 10.81
N ILE A 76 -4.90 -7.98 10.11
CA ILE A 76 -3.80 -7.14 10.58
C ILE A 76 -4.31 -5.72 10.85
N CYS A 77 -5.05 -5.11 9.92
CA CYS A 77 -5.55 -3.75 10.09
C CYS A 77 -6.49 -3.63 11.28
N ARG A 78 -7.45 -4.56 11.44
CA ARG A 78 -8.37 -4.63 12.59
C ARG A 78 -7.61 -4.77 13.91
N THR A 79 -6.64 -5.67 13.97
CA THR A 79 -5.86 -5.93 15.19
C THR A 79 -4.93 -4.77 15.55
N ALA A 80 -4.35 -4.13 14.53
CA ALA A 80 -3.38 -3.06 14.69
C ALA A 80 -4.01 -1.66 14.82
N GLY A 81 -5.33 -1.54 14.61
CA GLY A 81 -6.04 -0.27 14.58
C GLY A 81 -5.79 0.57 13.33
N LEU A 82 -5.27 -0.04 12.25
CA LEU A 82 -4.88 0.62 11.01
C LEU A 82 -6.08 0.81 10.06
N LEU A 83 -5.98 1.84 9.21
CA LEU A 83 -6.91 2.11 8.12
C LEU A 83 -6.72 1.10 6.99
N MET A 84 -7.81 0.76 6.31
CA MET A 84 -7.80 -0.03 5.09
C MET A 84 -8.05 0.89 3.91
N THR A 85 -7.32 0.66 2.83
CA THR A 85 -7.47 1.39 1.57
C THR A 85 -7.48 0.43 0.40
N GLY A 86 -7.87 0.92 -0.77
CA GLY A 86 -7.77 0.18 -2.02
C GLY A 86 -7.42 1.06 -3.20
N GLY A 87 -6.77 0.46 -4.19
CA GLY A 87 -6.27 1.13 -5.38
C GLY A 87 -6.25 0.19 -6.57
N SER A 88 -6.50 0.75 -7.76
CA SER A 88 -6.45 -0.02 -9.01
C SER A 88 -5.02 -0.25 -9.50
N ASP A 89 -4.06 0.54 -9.03
CA ASP A 89 -2.69 0.55 -9.55
C ASP A 89 -2.66 0.66 -11.09
N TRP A 90 -3.60 1.45 -11.64
CA TRP A 90 -3.79 1.57 -13.08
C TRP A 90 -2.73 2.47 -13.71
N HIS A 91 -2.12 2.00 -14.80
CA HIS A 91 -0.98 2.66 -15.43
C HIS A 91 -1.29 3.20 -16.84
N ASN A 92 -2.05 2.47 -17.66
CA ASN A 92 -2.46 2.88 -19.00
C ASN A 92 -3.54 1.94 -19.59
N PRO A 93 -4.26 2.34 -20.66
CA PRO A 93 -5.28 1.51 -21.31
C PRO A 93 -4.76 0.18 -21.88
N ASP A 94 -3.48 0.11 -22.27
CA ASP A 94 -2.86 -1.07 -22.87
C ASP A 94 -2.37 -2.10 -21.82
N GLY A 95 -2.50 -1.78 -20.52
CA GLY A 95 -1.98 -2.56 -19.39
C GLY A 95 -2.76 -3.84 -19.07
N GLY A 96 -3.79 -4.15 -19.87
CA GLY A 96 -4.61 -5.36 -19.71
C GLY A 96 -5.68 -5.27 -18.61
N THR A 97 -5.87 -4.11 -17.99
CA THR A 97 -7.00 -3.79 -17.11
C THR A 97 -7.43 -2.34 -17.35
N SER A 98 -8.74 -2.10 -17.44
CA SER A 98 -9.34 -0.77 -17.57
C SER A 98 -9.46 -0.10 -16.20
N LEU A 99 -9.45 1.23 -16.18
CA LEU A 99 -9.77 1.97 -14.98
C LEU A 99 -11.22 1.64 -14.56
N GLY A 100 -11.41 1.29 -13.29
CA GLY A 100 -12.71 0.88 -12.76
C GLY A 100 -13.04 -0.61 -12.91
N ASP A 101 -12.20 -1.41 -13.58
CA ASP A 101 -12.35 -2.88 -13.61
C ASP A 101 -12.14 -3.50 -12.21
N PHE A 102 -11.45 -2.76 -11.33
CA PHE A 102 -11.39 -3.02 -9.91
C PHE A 102 -11.92 -1.80 -9.17
N TRP A 103 -12.72 -2.05 -8.14
CA TRP A 103 -13.33 -1.04 -7.28
C TRP A 103 -13.41 -1.55 -5.85
N VAL A 104 -13.54 -0.62 -4.91
CA VAL A 104 -13.86 -0.88 -3.50
C VAL A 104 -15.15 -0.14 -3.16
N SER A 105 -15.98 -0.73 -2.30
CA SER A 105 -17.16 -0.04 -1.78
C SER A 105 -16.73 1.04 -0.78
N ALA A 106 -17.59 2.03 -0.57
CA ALA A 106 -17.37 3.00 0.50
C ALA A 106 -17.26 2.31 1.86
N ASP A 107 -18.11 1.31 2.13
CA ASP A 107 -18.11 0.54 3.38
C ASP A 107 -16.77 -0.18 3.64
N GLU A 108 -16.10 -0.67 2.59
CA GLU A 108 -14.80 -1.34 2.71
C GLU A 108 -13.68 -0.39 3.17
N VAL A 109 -13.82 0.91 2.91
CA VAL A 109 -12.82 1.94 3.22
C VAL A 109 -13.38 3.11 4.04
N GLU A 110 -14.55 2.93 4.68
CA GLU A 110 -15.33 3.99 5.34
C GLU A 110 -14.47 4.83 6.28
N ARG A 111 -13.76 4.17 7.20
CA ARG A 111 -12.89 4.83 8.17
C ARG A 111 -11.78 5.67 7.52
N PHE A 112 -11.28 5.28 6.35
CA PHE A 112 -10.30 6.09 5.62
C PHE A 112 -10.95 7.34 5.03
N LEU A 113 -12.16 7.21 4.46
CA LEU A 113 -12.92 8.35 3.93
C LEU A 113 -13.22 9.37 5.04
N GLU A 114 -13.70 8.90 6.19
CA GLU A 114 -13.97 9.75 7.37
C GLU A 114 -12.73 10.53 7.84
N VAL A 115 -11.58 9.84 7.96
CA VAL A 115 -10.32 10.49 8.36
C VAL A 115 -9.82 11.46 7.28
N GLY A 116 -10.12 11.17 6.01
CA GLY A 116 -9.84 12.05 4.87
C GLY A 116 -10.81 13.23 4.72
N GLY A 117 -11.88 13.28 5.51
CA GLY A 117 -12.91 14.33 5.44
C GLY A 117 -13.83 14.20 4.22
N MET A 118 -14.04 12.99 3.72
CA MET A 118 -14.98 12.66 2.63
C MET A 118 -16.25 12.02 3.16
#